data_AF-X0UDI4-F1
#
_entry.id   AF-X0UDI4-F1
#
_cell.length_a   1.000
_cell.length_b   1.000
_cell.length_c   1.000
_cell.angle_alpha   90.00
_cell.angle_beta   90.00
_cell.angle_gamma   90.00
#
_symmetry.space_group_name_H-M   'P 1'
#
loop_
_entity.id
_entity.type
_entity.pdbx_description
1 polymer ?
#
loop_
_entity_poly.entity_id
_entity_poly.type
_entity_poly.pdbx_seq_one_letter_code
_entity_poly.pdbx_strand_id
1 'polypeptide(L)'
;EAVGCCRVDEGEVMGEVIRAAIAGVGNCASSLLQGITYYRRRLEDDGVRETLGLMHYDLGGYLPGDIRCVSAFDIDVRKVGQPLEKAIFAPPNCTKTIYAEMDESGVTVQMGPVLDGYSDHMAEFPENQRFVPARKKPVDVAAALKKSGAEILLNYLPVGSQKATEHYAEACLKTGASLVNCMPVFIASTRKWAERFRKAGIPIVGDDIKAQLGATIVHRVLTRLFRDRGVGLDATYQLNTGGNTDFLNMLKRERLMSKKASKTEAVQSQLETPLPDDQVHIGPADYVP
;
A
#
# COMPACT_ATOMS: atom_id res chain seq x y z
N GLU A 1 43.45 -39.88 11.66
CA GLU A 1 43.35 -38.49 11.15
C GLU A 1 41.98 -37.95 11.49
N ALA A 2 41.96 -36.79 12.15
CA ALA A 2 40.75 -36.17 12.67
C ALA A 2 39.92 -35.55 11.55
N VAL A 3 38.63 -35.86 11.50
CA VAL A 3 37.65 -35.02 10.81
C VAL A 3 36.73 -34.46 11.89
N GLY A 4 36.92 -33.17 12.16
CA GLY A 4 36.24 -32.42 13.20
C GLY A 4 34.73 -32.38 12.97
N CYS A 5 34.00 -32.85 13.98
CA CYS A 5 32.59 -32.59 14.15
C CYS A 5 32.42 -31.12 14.55
N CYS A 6 32.22 -30.23 13.58
CA CYS A 6 31.67 -28.91 13.84
C CYS A 6 30.16 -29.08 14.06
N ARG A 7 29.78 -29.25 15.33
CA ARG A 7 28.43 -28.94 15.80
C ARG A 7 28.14 -27.51 15.36
N VAL A 8 27.20 -27.36 14.43
CA VAL A 8 26.58 -26.06 14.17
C VAL A 8 25.67 -25.84 15.37
N ASP A 9 25.94 -24.78 16.12
CA ASP A 9 25.12 -24.35 17.24
C ASP A 9 23.67 -24.22 16.78
N GLU A 10 22.80 -25.08 17.30
CA GLU A 10 21.35 -24.87 17.33
C GLU A 10 21.07 -23.73 18.31
N GLY A 11 21.43 -22.51 17.91
CA GLY A 11 20.85 -21.31 18.49
C GLY A 11 19.40 -21.25 18.06
N GLU A 12 18.48 -21.23 19.02
CA GLU A 12 17.08 -20.86 18.79
C GLU A 12 17.04 -19.62 17.89
N VAL A 13 16.62 -19.79 16.64
CA VAL A 13 16.27 -18.67 15.77
C VAL A 13 15.02 -18.08 16.39
N MET A 14 15.18 -17.13 17.32
CA MET A 14 14.12 -16.16 17.59
C MET A 14 13.76 -15.57 16.23
N GLY A 15 12.57 -15.90 15.72
CA GLY A 15 12.16 -15.60 14.35
C GLY A 15 12.52 -14.17 13.97
N GLU A 16 13.27 -14.00 12.87
CA GLU A 16 13.69 -12.68 12.42
C GLU A 16 12.46 -11.82 12.11
N VAL A 17 12.37 -10.69 12.79
CA VAL A 17 11.24 -9.76 12.66
C VAL A 17 11.51 -8.77 11.52
N ILE A 18 10.53 -8.60 10.63
CA ILE A 18 10.56 -7.58 9.58
C ILE A 18 10.15 -6.23 10.17
N ARG A 19 11.07 -5.25 10.18
CA ARG A 19 10.79 -3.89 10.68
C ARG A 19 10.28 -2.99 9.57
N ALA A 20 8.97 -2.80 9.53
CA ALA A 20 8.29 -1.98 8.53
C ALA A 20 8.00 -0.56 9.03
N ALA A 21 8.10 0.41 8.14
CA ALA A 21 7.57 1.76 8.32
C ALA A 21 6.38 1.99 7.37
N ILE A 22 5.46 2.89 7.75
CA ILE A 22 4.25 3.21 6.98
C ILE A 22 4.19 4.69 6.66
N ALA A 23 4.07 5.05 5.38
CA ALA A 23 3.73 6.38 4.92
C ALA A 23 2.25 6.44 4.52
N GLY A 24 1.42 7.15 5.28
CA GLY A 24 -0.03 7.21 5.12
C GLY A 24 -0.75 6.15 5.96
N VAL A 25 -1.28 6.55 7.12
CA VAL A 25 -1.99 5.67 8.07
C VAL A 25 -3.48 5.61 7.70
N GLY A 26 -3.77 5.31 6.43
CA GLY A 26 -5.14 5.23 5.87
C GLY A 26 -5.84 3.89 6.11
N ASN A 27 -6.93 3.65 5.38
CA ASN A 27 -7.65 2.37 5.40
C ASN A 27 -6.74 1.17 5.10
N CYS A 28 -5.85 1.27 4.10
CA CYS A 28 -4.92 0.19 3.77
C CYS A 28 -3.97 -0.16 4.92
N ALA A 29 -3.42 0.86 5.59
CA ALA A 29 -2.57 0.65 6.76
C ALA A 29 -3.35 0.02 7.92
N SER A 30 -4.61 0.45 8.12
CA SER A 30 -5.50 -0.13 9.13
C SER A 30 -5.79 -1.61 8.84
N SER A 31 -6.17 -1.96 7.61
CA SER A 31 -6.40 -3.37 7.22
C SER A 31 -5.14 -4.23 7.35
N LEU A 32 -3.97 -3.69 6.96
CA LEU A 32 -2.70 -4.40 7.07
C LEU A 32 -2.35 -4.72 8.54
N LEU A 33 -2.39 -3.71 9.41
CA LEU A 33 -2.01 -3.88 10.81
C LEU A 33 -2.98 -4.80 11.54
N GLN A 34 -4.29 -4.65 11.29
CA GLN A 34 -5.28 -5.58 11.81
C GLN A 34 -5.06 -7.01 11.28
N GLY A 35 -4.71 -7.16 10.00
CA GLY A 35 -4.42 -8.46 9.39
C GLY A 35 -3.19 -9.15 9.98
N ILE A 36 -2.10 -8.39 10.20
CA ILE A 36 -0.90 -8.88 10.87
C ILE A 36 -1.25 -9.41 12.26
N THR A 37 -2.01 -8.64 13.05
CA THR A 37 -2.45 -9.07 14.38
C THR A 37 -3.35 -10.30 14.31
N TYR A 38 -4.33 -10.30 13.39
CA TYR A 38 -5.22 -11.44 13.18
C TYR A 38 -4.43 -12.74 12.90
N TYR A 39 -3.51 -12.72 11.94
CA TYR A 39 -2.73 -13.92 11.61
C TYR A 39 -1.79 -14.36 12.72
N ARG A 40 -1.21 -13.42 13.47
CA ARG A 40 -0.38 -13.71 14.64
C ARG A 40 -1.18 -14.42 15.72
N ARG A 41 -2.33 -13.87 16.11
CA ARG A 41 -3.20 -14.40 17.16
C ARG A 41 -3.80 -15.76 16.80
N ARG A 42 -4.21 -15.94 15.54
CA ARG A 42 -4.66 -17.25 15.03
C ARG A 42 -3.59 -18.34 15.15
N LEU A 43 -2.32 -17.98 15.00
CA LEU A 43 -1.23 -18.92 15.20
C LEU A 43 -0.93 -19.15 16.68
N GLU A 44 -0.81 -18.08 17.47
CA GLU A 44 -0.42 -18.14 18.89
C GLU A 44 -1.51 -18.79 19.76
N ASP A 45 -2.77 -18.43 19.55
CA ASP A 45 -3.89 -18.83 20.40
C ASP A 45 -4.52 -20.15 19.91
N ASP A 46 -4.70 -20.32 18.59
CA ASP A 46 -5.40 -21.46 18.01
C ASP A 46 -4.47 -22.50 17.35
N GLY A 47 -3.20 -22.18 17.10
CA GLY A 47 -2.28 -23.02 16.33
C GLY A 47 -2.61 -23.11 14.82
N VAL A 48 -3.44 -22.21 14.29
CA VAL A 48 -3.98 -22.29 12.93
C VAL A 48 -3.15 -21.49 11.93
N ARG A 49 -2.65 -22.18 10.88
CA ARG A 49 -1.98 -21.56 9.73
C ARG A 49 -2.95 -21.35 8.56
N GLU A 50 -3.82 -20.35 8.68
CA GLU A 50 -4.78 -19.97 7.63
C GLU A 50 -4.10 -19.17 6.51
N THR A 51 -4.38 -19.51 5.24
CA THR A 51 -3.78 -18.84 4.07
C THR A 51 -4.76 -17.95 3.31
N LEU A 52 -5.90 -17.59 3.90
CA LEU A 52 -6.98 -16.89 3.20
C LEU A 52 -6.52 -15.52 2.68
N GLY A 53 -6.28 -15.43 1.37
CA GLY A 53 -5.80 -14.18 0.77
C GLY A 53 -4.28 -13.98 0.85
N LEU A 54 -3.55 -14.99 1.34
CA LEU A 54 -2.09 -15.07 1.26
C LEU A 54 -1.72 -16.16 0.26
N MET A 55 -0.81 -15.87 -0.67
CA MET A 55 -0.30 -16.89 -1.59
C MET A 55 0.51 -17.96 -0.85
N HIS A 56 1.28 -17.52 0.16
CA HIS A 56 2.12 -18.35 1.00
C HIS A 56 1.95 -17.89 2.44
N TYR A 57 1.76 -18.83 3.35
CA TYR A 57 1.77 -18.53 4.78
C TYR A 57 3.19 -18.25 5.27
N ASP A 58 4.13 -19.09 4.87
CA ASP A 58 5.56 -18.95 5.12
C ASP A 58 6.24 -18.52 3.82
N LEU A 59 6.90 -17.37 3.85
CA LEU A 59 7.65 -16.84 2.73
C LEU A 59 9.13 -16.68 3.12
N GLY A 60 9.93 -17.71 2.82
CA GLY A 60 11.37 -17.69 3.10
C GLY A 60 11.71 -17.70 4.58
N GLY A 61 10.87 -18.33 5.42
CA GLY A 61 11.00 -18.37 6.87
C GLY A 61 10.24 -17.25 7.60
N TYR A 62 9.70 -16.27 6.88
CA TYR A 62 8.90 -15.19 7.46
C TYR A 62 7.41 -15.52 7.41
N LEU A 63 6.75 -15.44 8.57
CA LEU A 63 5.32 -15.59 8.76
C LEU A 63 4.61 -14.23 8.69
N PRO A 64 3.27 -14.19 8.49
CA PRO A 64 2.54 -12.93 8.37
C PRO A 64 2.58 -12.11 9.67
N GLY A 65 2.70 -12.81 10.81
CA GLY A 65 2.85 -12.22 12.14
C GLY A 65 4.25 -11.65 12.44
N ASP A 66 5.25 -11.91 11.60
CA ASP A 66 6.64 -11.48 11.85
C ASP A 66 6.90 -10.02 11.44
N ILE A 67 5.89 -9.34 10.91
CA ILE A 67 5.98 -7.93 10.54
C ILE A 67 5.67 -7.07 11.77
N ARG A 68 6.62 -6.20 12.14
CA ARG A 68 6.42 -5.16 13.17
C ARG A 68 6.54 -3.77 12.56
N CYS A 69 5.53 -2.94 12.82
CA CYS A 69 5.61 -1.53 12.47
C CYS A 69 6.52 -0.81 13.48
N VAL A 70 7.56 -0.13 13.01
CA VAL A 70 8.53 0.59 13.85
C VAL A 70 8.50 2.11 13.65
N SER A 71 7.82 2.59 12.62
CA SER A 71 7.63 4.01 12.34
C SER A 71 6.41 4.24 11.46
N ALA A 72 5.66 5.30 11.72
CA ALA A 72 4.50 5.67 10.92
C ALA A 72 4.46 7.18 10.67
N PHE A 73 4.01 7.58 9.49
CA PHE A 73 3.88 8.97 9.08
C PHE A 73 2.48 9.24 8.54
N ASP A 74 1.89 10.35 8.97
CA ASP A 74 0.63 10.85 8.42
C ASP A 74 0.65 12.39 8.42
N ILE A 75 -0.35 13.00 7.81
CA ILE A 75 -0.55 14.45 7.87
C ILE A 75 -1.81 14.82 8.64
N ASP A 76 -2.70 13.86 8.91
CA ASP A 76 -3.99 14.13 9.55
C ASP A 76 -3.83 14.54 11.02
N VAL A 77 -4.47 15.64 11.41
CA VAL A 77 -4.43 16.17 12.79
C VAL A 77 -4.93 15.18 13.84
N ARG A 78 -5.83 14.25 13.48
CA ARG A 78 -6.35 13.21 14.36
C ARG A 78 -5.39 12.04 14.53
N LYS A 79 -4.40 11.91 13.66
CA LYS A 79 -3.43 10.81 13.66
C LYS A 79 -2.06 11.27 14.16
N VAL A 80 -1.59 12.44 13.73
CA VAL A 80 -0.25 12.95 14.04
C VAL A 80 -0.07 13.22 15.54
N GLY A 81 0.86 12.49 16.15
CA GLY A 81 1.15 12.51 17.59
C GLY A 81 0.31 11.52 18.40
N GLN A 82 -0.54 10.71 17.75
CA GLN A 82 -1.25 9.62 18.41
C GLN A 82 -0.46 8.31 18.34
N PRO A 83 -0.68 7.41 19.31
CA PRO A 83 -0.22 6.03 19.19
C PRO A 83 -0.81 5.35 17.94
N LEU A 84 0.00 4.55 17.24
CA LEU A 84 -0.37 3.94 15.96
C LEU A 84 -1.64 3.10 16.06
N GLU A 85 -1.77 2.29 17.12
CA GLU A 85 -2.93 1.45 17.40
C GLU A 85 -4.23 2.24 17.55
N LYS A 86 -4.18 3.53 17.89
CA LYS A 86 -5.35 4.42 17.89
C LYS A 86 -5.53 5.12 16.55
N ALA A 87 -4.44 5.55 15.93
CA ALA A 87 -4.46 6.30 14.67
C ALA A 87 -5.05 5.51 13.50
N ILE A 88 -4.91 4.17 13.48
CA ILE A 88 -5.47 3.34 12.41
C ILE A 88 -7.01 3.26 12.43
N PHE A 89 -7.63 3.58 13.55
CA PHE A 89 -9.10 3.67 13.71
C PHE A 89 -9.60 5.12 13.70
N ALA A 90 -8.72 6.10 13.74
CA ALA A 90 -9.11 7.50 13.69
C ALA A 90 -9.73 7.85 12.32
N PRO A 91 -10.83 8.63 12.30
CA PRO A 91 -11.40 9.16 11.07
C PRO A 91 -10.34 9.88 10.21
N PRO A 92 -10.46 9.85 8.88
CA PRO A 92 -11.59 9.32 8.10
C PRO A 92 -11.44 7.83 7.75
N ASN A 93 -10.61 7.07 8.48
CA ASN A 93 -10.55 5.62 8.26
C ASN A 93 -11.92 5.01 8.57
N CYS A 94 -12.37 4.14 7.68
CA CYS A 94 -13.70 3.53 7.68
C CYS A 94 -13.67 2.06 7.20
N THR A 95 -12.48 1.46 7.08
CA THR A 95 -12.38 0.02 6.77
C THR A 95 -13.04 -0.81 7.85
N LYS A 96 -13.55 -1.98 7.47
CA LYS A 96 -14.11 -2.96 8.43
C LYS A 96 -13.09 -3.26 9.52
N THR A 97 -13.52 -3.19 10.77
CA THR A 97 -12.77 -3.69 11.91
C THR A 97 -12.84 -5.21 11.90
N ILE A 98 -11.71 -5.87 11.67
CA ILE A 98 -11.54 -7.32 11.76
C ILE A 98 -10.87 -7.73 13.06
N TYR A 99 -10.10 -6.84 13.68
CA TYR A 99 -9.49 -7.02 14.98
C TYR A 99 -9.45 -5.67 15.70
N ALA A 100 -10.16 -5.55 16.82
CA ALA A 100 -10.32 -4.27 17.53
C ALA A 100 -9.21 -4.00 18.54
N GLU A 101 -8.73 -5.05 19.21
CA GLU A 101 -7.82 -4.94 20.35
C GLU A 101 -6.36 -5.01 19.90
N MET A 102 -5.85 -3.92 19.36
CA MET A 102 -4.47 -3.85 18.90
C MET A 102 -3.47 -3.77 20.06
N ASP A 103 -2.39 -4.55 19.97
CA ASP A 103 -1.27 -4.46 20.91
C ASP A 103 -0.56 -3.10 20.83
N GLU A 104 0.00 -2.66 21.95
CA GLU A 104 0.78 -1.41 22.00
C GLU A 104 2.05 -1.56 21.14
N SER A 105 2.12 -0.75 20.08
CA SER A 105 3.24 -0.78 19.15
C SER A 105 4.46 0.00 19.65
N GLY A 106 4.28 0.91 20.62
CA GLY A 106 5.26 1.92 20.99
C GLY A 106 5.52 2.97 19.90
N VAL A 107 4.82 2.90 18.76
CA VAL A 107 4.97 3.82 17.63
C VAL A 107 4.00 4.98 17.77
N THR A 108 4.54 6.19 17.82
CA THR A 108 3.75 7.42 17.67
C THR A 108 3.79 7.88 16.22
N VAL A 109 2.62 8.18 15.64
CA VAL A 109 2.52 8.67 14.26
C VAL A 109 3.18 10.04 14.14
N GLN A 110 4.16 10.16 13.25
CA GLN A 110 4.94 11.37 13.03
C GLN A 110 4.32 12.24 11.93
N MET A 111 4.58 13.55 12.00
CA MET A 111 4.15 14.48 10.94
C MET A 111 5.00 14.25 9.69
N GLY A 112 4.38 13.74 8.63
CA GLY A 112 5.00 13.61 7.31
C GLY A 112 4.98 14.91 6.51
N PRO A 113 5.81 15.03 5.44
CA PRO A 113 5.74 16.15 4.51
C PRO A 113 4.44 16.07 3.69
N VAL A 114 3.66 17.16 3.67
CA VAL A 114 2.39 17.23 2.94
C VAL A 114 2.61 17.18 1.42
N LEU A 115 3.44 18.10 0.90
CA LEU A 115 3.74 18.23 -0.54
C LEU A 115 2.45 18.20 -1.40
N ASP A 116 2.39 17.35 -2.42
CA ASP A 116 1.20 17.12 -3.25
C ASP A 116 0.31 15.96 -2.75
N GLY A 117 0.55 15.51 -1.52
CA GLY A 117 -0.21 14.48 -0.80
C GLY A 117 -1.62 14.89 -0.40
N TYR A 118 -1.90 16.20 -0.38
CA TYR A 118 -3.23 16.75 -0.12
C TYR A 118 -3.72 17.50 -1.35
N SER A 119 -4.95 17.25 -1.78
CA SER A 119 -5.55 17.96 -2.90
C SER A 119 -6.48 19.07 -2.42
N ASP A 120 -6.46 20.22 -3.10
CA ASP A 120 -7.28 21.38 -2.72
C ASP A 120 -8.78 21.07 -2.67
N HIS A 121 -9.31 20.30 -3.64
CA HIS A 121 -10.72 19.89 -3.69
C HIS A 121 -11.18 19.12 -2.44
N MET A 122 -10.27 18.49 -1.69
CA MET A 122 -10.63 17.82 -0.45
C MET A 122 -11.26 18.83 0.52
N ALA A 123 -10.83 20.10 0.52
CA ALA A 123 -11.38 21.12 1.42
C ALA A 123 -12.88 21.40 1.19
N GLU A 124 -13.45 20.99 0.06
CA GLU A 124 -14.87 21.13 -0.27
C GLU A 124 -15.75 20.11 0.48
N PHE A 125 -15.15 19.10 1.10
CA PHE A 125 -15.86 18.02 1.80
C PHE A 125 -15.81 18.17 3.33
N PRO A 126 -16.82 17.62 4.04
CA PRO A 126 -16.85 17.60 5.50
C PRO A 126 -15.60 16.96 6.13
N GLU A 127 -15.13 17.51 7.25
CA GLU A 127 -13.90 17.04 7.90
C GLU A 127 -13.94 15.56 8.34
N ASN A 128 -15.12 15.02 8.62
CA ASN A 128 -15.28 13.61 8.97
C ASN A 128 -15.07 12.66 7.77
N GLN A 129 -15.16 13.15 6.54
CA GLN A 129 -15.04 12.35 5.31
C GLN A 129 -13.68 12.46 4.63
N ARG A 130 -12.84 13.42 5.05
CA ARG A 130 -11.53 13.69 4.47
C ARG A 130 -10.45 13.69 5.53
N PHE A 131 -9.19 13.65 5.11
CA PHE A 131 -8.09 13.92 6.03
C PHE A 131 -7.88 15.44 6.19
N VAL A 132 -7.43 15.88 7.35
CA VAL A 132 -7.25 17.30 7.71
C VAL A 132 -5.79 17.55 8.08
N PRO A 133 -5.00 18.27 7.25
CA PRO A 133 -3.58 18.48 7.51
C PRO A 133 -3.33 19.16 8.87
N ALA A 134 -2.44 18.57 9.67
CA ALA A 134 -2.03 19.07 10.96
C ALA A 134 -1.11 20.29 10.81
N ARG A 135 -1.27 21.28 11.69
CA ARG A 135 -0.37 22.44 11.79
C ARG A 135 0.89 22.10 12.61
N LYS A 136 1.65 21.12 12.14
CA LYS A 136 2.92 20.68 12.75
C LYS A 136 4.03 20.67 11.70
N LYS A 137 5.28 20.92 12.10
CA LYS A 137 6.43 20.84 11.20
C LYS A 137 6.69 19.37 10.84
N PRO A 138 6.83 19.02 9.55
CA PRO A 138 7.24 17.67 9.15
C PRO A 138 8.58 17.26 9.74
N VAL A 139 8.70 15.99 10.10
CA VAL A 139 9.99 15.39 10.51
C VAL A 139 10.89 15.17 9.30
N ASP A 140 12.19 15.01 9.53
CA ASP A 140 13.09 14.43 8.53
C ASP A 140 12.81 12.93 8.43
N VAL A 141 12.20 12.52 7.32
CA VAL A 141 11.81 11.12 7.08
C VAL A 141 13.04 10.20 7.09
N ALA A 142 14.16 10.59 6.49
CA ALA A 142 15.35 9.75 6.45
C ALA A 142 15.94 9.56 7.85
N ALA A 143 15.99 10.63 8.65
CA ALA A 143 16.43 10.53 10.05
C ALA A 143 15.49 9.63 10.88
N ALA A 144 14.18 9.74 10.68
CA ALA A 144 13.19 8.91 11.37
C ALA A 144 13.28 7.42 10.98
N LEU A 145 13.45 7.10 9.70
CA LEU A 145 13.68 5.73 9.22
C LEU A 145 14.96 5.14 9.80
N LYS A 146 16.06 5.91 9.79
CA LYS A 146 17.34 5.47 10.37
C LYS A 146 17.23 5.23 11.87
N LYS A 147 16.57 6.14 12.61
CA LYS A 147 16.38 6.02 14.06
C LYS A 147 15.53 4.80 14.45
N SER A 148 14.49 4.51 13.67
CA SER A 148 13.60 3.37 13.92
C SER A 148 14.19 2.03 13.47
N GLY A 149 15.27 2.04 12.68
CA GLY A 149 15.85 0.83 12.11
C GLY A 149 14.94 0.13 11.10
N ALA A 150 14.06 0.90 10.43
CA ALA A 150 13.13 0.38 9.45
C ALA A 150 13.87 -0.22 8.23
N GLU A 151 13.50 -1.43 7.86
CA GLU A 151 14.07 -2.19 6.73
C GLU A 151 13.23 -2.01 5.46
N ILE A 152 11.93 -1.78 5.63
CA ILE A 152 10.96 -1.63 4.55
C ILE A 152 10.09 -0.41 4.83
N LEU A 153 9.85 0.43 3.83
CA LEU A 153 8.82 1.47 3.85
C LEU A 153 7.66 1.07 2.95
N LEU A 154 6.46 1.01 3.52
CA LEU A 154 5.20 0.84 2.80
C LEU A 154 4.61 2.21 2.47
N ASN A 155 4.41 2.51 1.18
CA ASN A 155 3.84 3.77 0.73
C ASN A 155 2.34 3.63 0.41
N TYR A 156 1.49 4.16 1.28
CA TYR A 156 0.02 4.25 1.14
C TYR A 156 -0.46 5.71 0.98
N LEU A 157 0.37 6.57 0.40
CA LEU A 157 -0.04 7.94 0.12
C LEU A 157 -1.20 8.01 -0.90
N PRO A 158 -1.99 9.10 -0.89
CA PRO A 158 -3.12 9.27 -1.81
C PRO A 158 -2.68 9.25 -3.28
N VAL A 159 -3.59 8.82 -4.17
CA VAL A 159 -3.37 8.86 -5.62
C VAL A 159 -3.01 10.28 -6.09
N GLY A 160 -2.03 10.38 -7.00
CA GLY A 160 -1.56 11.65 -7.59
C GLY A 160 -0.46 12.36 -6.79
N SER A 161 0.02 11.77 -5.69
CA SER A 161 1.04 12.36 -4.80
C SER A 161 2.46 12.09 -5.29
N GLN A 162 2.84 12.65 -6.43
CA GLN A 162 4.14 12.41 -7.07
C GLN A 162 5.30 12.90 -6.19
N LYS A 163 5.33 14.18 -5.84
CA LYS A 163 6.42 14.80 -5.06
C LYS A 163 6.54 14.16 -3.68
N ALA A 164 5.42 13.85 -3.04
CA ALA A 164 5.43 13.16 -1.76
C ALA A 164 6.02 11.76 -1.89
N THR A 165 5.59 10.97 -2.88
CA THR A 165 6.13 9.62 -3.12
C THR A 165 7.62 9.64 -3.44
N GLU A 166 8.07 10.57 -4.30
CA GLU A 166 9.49 10.76 -4.61
C GLU A 166 10.31 11.16 -3.38
N HIS A 167 9.74 11.97 -2.48
CA HIS A 167 10.40 12.35 -1.24
C HIS A 167 10.64 11.13 -0.32
N TYR A 168 9.64 10.26 -0.17
CA TYR A 168 9.80 9.02 0.60
C TYR A 168 10.75 8.02 -0.08
N ALA A 169 10.69 7.89 -1.41
CA ALA A 169 11.63 7.07 -2.17
C ALA A 169 13.08 7.56 -2.02
N GLU A 170 13.30 8.88 -1.98
CA GLU A 170 14.60 9.47 -1.70
C GLU A 170 15.08 9.17 -0.28
N ALA A 171 14.17 9.18 0.70
CA ALA A 171 14.50 8.81 2.08
C ALA A 171 14.96 7.34 2.17
N CYS A 172 14.26 6.42 1.49
CA CYS A 172 14.66 5.02 1.35
C CYS A 172 16.08 4.86 0.78
N LEU A 173 16.38 5.55 -0.32
CA LEU A 173 17.72 5.50 -0.94
C LEU A 173 18.82 6.00 0.00
N LYS A 174 18.52 6.99 0.85
CA LYS A 174 19.48 7.54 1.82
C LYS A 174 19.73 6.62 3.02
N THR A 175 18.73 5.83 3.43
CA THR A 175 18.83 5.01 4.64
C THR A 175 19.15 3.54 4.35
N GLY A 176 18.98 3.08 3.11
CA GLY A 176 19.08 1.66 2.78
C GLY A 176 17.76 0.89 2.94
N ALA A 177 16.68 1.57 3.34
CA ALA A 177 15.38 0.92 3.50
C ALA A 177 14.77 0.58 2.12
N SER A 178 14.22 -0.63 2.00
CA SER A 178 13.47 -1.05 0.82
C SER A 178 12.19 -0.25 0.68
N LEU A 179 11.69 -0.08 -0.55
CA LEU A 179 10.41 0.60 -0.81
C LEU A 179 9.39 -0.38 -1.38
N VAL A 180 8.20 -0.44 -0.76
CA VAL A 180 7.01 -1.07 -1.35
C VAL A 180 6.03 0.05 -1.70
N ASN A 181 5.94 0.37 -2.99
CA ASN A 181 5.08 1.42 -3.49
C ASN A 181 3.68 0.87 -3.81
N CYS A 182 2.72 1.09 -2.90
CA CYS A 182 1.38 0.55 -3.02
C CYS A 182 0.43 1.41 -3.86
N MET A 183 0.88 2.56 -4.38
CA MET A 183 0.03 3.54 -5.07
C MET A 183 0.53 3.81 -6.50
N PRO A 184 -0.32 4.33 -7.42
CA PRO A 184 -0.05 4.37 -8.86
C PRO A 184 0.82 5.56 -9.33
N VAL A 185 1.79 5.99 -8.51
CA VAL A 185 2.88 6.86 -8.96
C VAL A 185 4.01 5.97 -9.46
N PHE A 186 4.52 6.28 -10.65
CA PHE A 186 5.56 5.48 -11.26
C PHE A 186 6.91 5.74 -10.57
N ILE A 187 7.38 4.77 -9.80
CA ILE A 187 8.72 4.72 -9.21
C ILE A 187 9.39 3.46 -9.72
N ALA A 188 8.94 2.28 -9.29
CA ALA A 188 9.55 1.00 -9.64
C ALA A 188 9.48 0.71 -11.14
N SER A 189 8.43 1.18 -11.81
CA SER A 189 8.22 1.05 -13.25
C SER A 189 9.03 2.03 -14.11
N THR A 190 9.68 3.03 -13.50
CA THR A 190 10.51 3.98 -14.27
C THR A 190 11.98 3.57 -14.25
N ARG A 191 12.63 3.63 -15.41
CA ARG A 191 14.07 3.35 -15.53
C ARG A 191 14.91 4.23 -14.61
N LYS A 192 14.58 5.53 -14.52
CA LYS A 192 15.29 6.51 -13.67
C LYS A 192 15.35 6.07 -12.21
N TRP A 193 14.22 5.68 -11.61
CA TRP A 193 14.19 5.28 -10.21
C TRP A 193 14.71 3.85 -10.01
N ALA A 194 14.31 2.90 -10.86
CA ALA A 194 14.75 1.51 -10.78
C ALA A 194 16.28 1.38 -10.84
N GLU A 195 16.97 2.16 -11.69
CA GLU A 195 18.43 2.15 -11.76
C GLU A 195 19.09 2.71 -10.48
N ARG A 196 18.47 3.70 -9.82
CA ARG A 196 19.00 4.26 -8.57
C ARG A 196 18.94 3.24 -7.44
N PHE A 197 17.78 2.59 -7.27
CA PHE A 197 17.61 1.51 -6.28
C PHE A 197 18.55 0.32 -6.57
N ARG A 198 18.66 -0.09 -7.83
CA ARG A 198 19.60 -1.16 -8.25
C ARG A 198 21.06 -0.81 -7.93
N LYS A 199 21.52 0.40 -8.26
CA LYS A 199 22.90 0.85 -7.98
C LYS A 199 23.19 0.91 -6.48
N ALA A 200 22.19 1.22 -5.66
CA ALA A 200 22.31 1.25 -4.21
C ALA A 200 22.21 -0.15 -3.57
N GLY A 201 21.84 -1.19 -4.33
CA GLY A 201 21.59 -2.53 -3.79
C GLY A 201 20.33 -2.62 -2.93
N ILE A 202 19.37 -1.69 -3.09
CA ILE A 202 18.17 -1.58 -2.27
C ILE A 202 16.98 -2.15 -3.05
N PRO A 203 16.25 -3.14 -2.50
CA PRO A 203 15.02 -3.66 -3.12
C PRO A 203 13.92 -2.60 -3.27
N ILE A 204 13.18 -2.70 -4.37
CA ILE A 204 11.96 -1.93 -4.60
C ILE A 204 10.88 -2.81 -5.21
N VAL A 205 9.66 -2.71 -4.70
CA VAL A 205 8.46 -3.39 -5.22
C VAL A 205 7.41 -2.33 -5.52
N GLY A 206 6.80 -2.40 -6.70
CA GLY A 206 5.80 -1.43 -7.15
C GLY A 206 5.58 -1.53 -8.67
N ASP A 207 4.72 -0.72 -9.25
CA ASP A 207 3.85 0.29 -8.59
C ASP A 207 2.40 -0.21 -8.57
N ASP A 208 1.55 0.40 -7.73
CA ASP A 208 0.11 0.10 -7.57
C ASP A 208 -0.20 -1.33 -7.08
N ILE A 209 -0.51 -1.47 -5.78
CA ILE A 209 -0.84 -2.78 -5.22
C ILE A 209 -2.12 -3.35 -5.84
N LYS A 210 -2.12 -4.65 -6.10
CA LYS A 210 -3.29 -5.34 -6.63
C LYS A 210 -4.23 -5.78 -5.51
N ALA A 211 -5.52 -5.55 -5.72
CA ALA A 211 -6.56 -6.24 -4.97
C ALA A 211 -6.62 -7.71 -5.39
N GLN A 212 -6.95 -8.61 -4.45
CA GLN A 212 -7.13 -10.04 -4.73
C GLN A 212 -8.21 -10.27 -5.79
N LEU A 213 -9.37 -9.64 -5.59
CA LEU A 213 -10.49 -9.64 -6.52
C LEU A 213 -11.06 -8.23 -6.62
N GLY A 214 -10.85 -7.60 -7.78
CA GLY A 214 -11.35 -6.25 -8.07
C GLY A 214 -11.95 -6.18 -9.47
N ALA A 215 -12.62 -5.06 -9.77
CA ALA A 215 -13.31 -4.88 -11.05
C ALA A 215 -12.40 -5.14 -12.27
N THR A 216 -11.13 -4.67 -12.23
CA THR A 216 -10.18 -4.85 -13.34
C THR A 216 -9.89 -6.31 -13.66
N ILE A 217 -9.66 -7.18 -12.65
CA ILE A 217 -9.34 -8.60 -12.93
C ILE A 217 -10.58 -9.35 -13.43
N VAL A 218 -11.76 -9.05 -12.88
CA VAL A 218 -13.03 -9.63 -13.34
C VAL A 218 -13.29 -9.23 -14.80
N HIS A 219 -13.19 -7.94 -15.12
CA HIS A 219 -13.35 -7.44 -16.47
C HIS A 219 -12.37 -8.12 -17.43
N ARG A 220 -11.09 -8.18 -17.05
CA ARG A 220 -10.05 -8.83 -17.86
C ARG A 220 -10.35 -10.31 -18.15
N VAL A 221 -10.83 -11.06 -17.17
CA VAL A 221 -11.21 -12.47 -17.34
C VAL A 221 -12.40 -12.61 -18.29
N LEU A 222 -13.41 -11.75 -18.17
CA LEU A 222 -14.57 -11.75 -19.07
C LEU A 222 -14.18 -11.36 -20.50
N THR A 223 -13.37 -10.32 -20.68
CA THR A 223 -12.85 -9.91 -22.01
C THR A 223 -12.05 -11.05 -22.66
N ARG A 224 -11.20 -11.73 -21.89
CA ARG A 224 -10.46 -12.89 -22.38
C ARG A 224 -11.40 -14.03 -22.77
N LEU A 225 -12.44 -14.30 -21.98
CA LEU A 225 -13.43 -15.33 -22.30
C LEU A 225 -14.16 -15.05 -23.61
N PHE A 226 -14.53 -13.78 -23.88
CA PHE A 226 -15.13 -13.40 -25.16
C PHE A 226 -14.24 -13.79 -26.33
N ARG A 227 -12.97 -13.40 -26.28
CA ARG A 227 -11.96 -13.76 -27.29
C ARG A 227 -11.82 -15.28 -27.42
N ASP A 228 -11.64 -15.98 -26.30
CA ASP A 228 -11.40 -17.44 -26.28
C ASP A 228 -12.63 -18.23 -26.81
N ARG A 229 -13.81 -17.61 -26.90
CA ARG A 229 -15.05 -18.17 -27.47
C ARG A 229 -15.41 -17.64 -28.85
N GLY A 230 -14.57 -16.79 -29.46
CA GLY A 230 -14.84 -16.18 -30.76
C GLY A 230 -15.99 -15.17 -30.74
N VAL A 231 -16.29 -14.58 -29.58
CA VAL A 231 -17.32 -13.55 -29.41
C VAL A 231 -16.65 -12.18 -29.57
N GLY A 232 -17.15 -11.37 -30.51
CA GLY A 232 -16.72 -9.99 -30.69
C GLY A 232 -17.09 -9.12 -29.48
N LEU A 233 -16.22 -8.18 -29.13
CA LEU A 233 -16.49 -7.16 -28.12
C LEU A 233 -16.53 -5.80 -28.82
N ASP A 234 -17.71 -5.21 -28.98
CA ASP A 234 -17.87 -3.93 -29.69
C ASP A 234 -17.62 -2.71 -28.79
N ALA A 235 -17.99 -2.81 -27.51
CA ALA A 235 -17.81 -1.73 -26.54
C ALA A 235 -17.79 -2.28 -25.11
N THR A 236 -17.16 -1.56 -24.18
CA THR A 236 -17.15 -1.93 -22.77
C THR A 236 -17.05 -0.74 -21.83
N TYR A 237 -17.63 -0.87 -20.64
CA TYR A 237 -17.47 0.09 -19.57
C TYR A 237 -17.30 -0.58 -18.20
N GLN A 238 -16.63 0.12 -17.30
CA GLN A 238 -16.41 -0.26 -15.91
C GLN A 238 -16.54 0.97 -15.03
N LEU A 239 -17.61 1.01 -14.23
CA LEU A 239 -17.94 2.08 -13.31
C LEU A 239 -17.70 1.61 -11.87
N ASN A 240 -16.84 2.30 -11.15
CA ASN A 240 -16.52 1.96 -9.76
C ASN A 240 -17.01 3.07 -8.82
N THR A 241 -17.74 2.74 -7.77
CA THR A 241 -18.12 3.66 -6.69
C THR A 241 -17.57 3.20 -5.34
N GLY A 242 -17.42 4.14 -4.40
CA GLY A 242 -16.99 3.82 -3.03
C GLY A 242 -17.03 5.03 -2.09
N GLY A 243 -17.09 4.76 -0.78
CA GLY A 243 -17.30 5.76 0.27
C GLY A 243 -16.08 6.02 1.16
N ASN A 244 -14.87 5.86 0.63
CA ASN A 244 -13.64 6.12 1.38
C ASN A 244 -12.85 7.30 0.81
N THR A 245 -11.83 7.73 1.54
CA THR A 245 -10.99 8.86 1.14
C THR A 245 -10.19 8.64 -0.13
N ASP A 246 -9.90 7.40 -0.55
CA ASP A 246 -9.24 7.14 -1.83
C ASP A 246 -10.20 7.47 -2.98
N PHE A 247 -11.46 7.00 -2.90
CA PHE A 247 -12.51 7.36 -3.87
C PHE A 247 -12.78 8.86 -3.90
N LEU A 248 -12.84 9.49 -2.72
CA LEU A 248 -13.00 10.93 -2.61
C LEU A 248 -11.87 11.69 -3.31
N ASN A 249 -10.61 11.36 -2.99
CA ASN A 249 -9.43 11.97 -3.62
C ASN A 249 -9.36 11.74 -5.14
N MET A 250 -9.98 10.65 -5.61
CA MET A 250 -10.05 10.26 -7.01
C MET A 250 -11.12 11.02 -7.82
N LEU A 251 -12.01 11.81 -7.21
CA LEU A 251 -12.97 12.65 -7.95
C LEU A 251 -12.28 13.69 -8.84
N LYS A 252 -11.11 14.19 -8.43
CA LYS A 252 -10.33 15.12 -9.24
C LYS A 252 -9.65 14.39 -10.42
N ARG A 253 -10.21 14.56 -11.62
CA ARG A 253 -9.77 13.90 -12.88
C ARG A 253 -8.27 14.00 -13.16
N GLU A 254 -7.62 15.11 -12.83
CA GLU A 254 -6.17 15.29 -13.02
C GLU A 254 -5.33 14.23 -12.27
N ARG A 255 -5.80 13.78 -11.10
CA ARG A 255 -5.13 12.75 -10.30
C ARG A 255 -5.33 11.34 -10.86
N LEU A 256 -6.26 11.15 -11.80
CA LEU A 256 -6.62 9.84 -12.35
C LEU A 256 -5.81 9.42 -13.58
N MET A 257 -5.06 10.32 -14.20
CA MET A 257 -4.47 10.07 -15.53
C MET A 257 -3.67 8.75 -15.58
N SER A 258 -2.76 8.54 -14.62
CA SER A 258 -1.96 7.30 -14.55
C SER A 258 -2.83 6.08 -14.24
N LYS A 259 -3.77 6.18 -13.28
CA LYS A 259 -4.61 5.05 -12.84
C LYS A 259 -5.62 4.64 -13.93
N LYS A 260 -6.14 5.59 -14.71
CA LYS A 260 -7.02 5.35 -15.86
C LYS A 260 -6.25 4.63 -16.97
N ALA A 261 -5.06 5.14 -17.33
CA ALA A 261 -4.20 4.52 -18.34
C ALA A 261 -3.88 3.05 -17.99
N SER A 262 -3.36 2.79 -16.78
CA SER A 262 -3.01 1.43 -16.35
C SER A 262 -4.20 0.46 -16.34
N LYS A 263 -5.41 0.93 -15.99
CA LYS A 263 -6.61 0.08 -15.97
C LYS A 263 -7.16 -0.19 -17.37
N THR A 264 -7.17 0.82 -18.24
CA THR A 264 -7.59 0.65 -19.64
C THR A 264 -6.66 -0.33 -20.35
N GLU A 265 -5.35 -0.18 -20.21
CA GLU A 265 -4.35 -1.09 -20.81
C GLU A 265 -4.52 -2.54 -20.32
N ALA A 266 -4.83 -2.74 -19.03
CA ALA A 266 -5.06 -4.08 -18.49
C ALA A 266 -6.21 -4.84 -19.15
N VAL A 267 -7.24 -4.14 -19.66
CA VAL A 267 -8.36 -4.74 -20.40
C VAL A 267 -8.05 -4.83 -21.89
N GLN A 268 -7.56 -3.75 -22.49
CA GLN A 268 -7.25 -3.70 -23.92
C GLN A 268 -6.18 -4.71 -24.34
N SER A 269 -5.20 -5.00 -23.47
CA SER A 269 -4.17 -6.02 -23.71
C SER A 269 -4.69 -7.46 -23.83
N GLN A 270 -5.97 -7.71 -23.52
CA GLN A 270 -6.58 -9.03 -23.74
C GLN A 270 -7.15 -9.19 -25.15
N LEU A 271 -7.34 -8.09 -25.88
CA LEU A 271 -7.87 -8.08 -27.24
C LEU A 271 -6.75 -8.20 -28.26
N GLU A 272 -7.04 -8.81 -29.42
CA GLU A 272 -6.08 -8.85 -30.53
C GLU A 272 -5.90 -7.48 -31.17
N THR A 273 -7.00 -6.74 -31.31
CA THR A 273 -7.02 -5.35 -31.75
C THR A 273 -7.60 -4.48 -30.64
N PRO A 274 -6.88 -3.46 -30.15
CA PRO A 274 -7.39 -2.48 -29.21
C PRO A 274 -8.69 -1.84 -29.71
N LEU A 275 -9.63 -1.58 -28.78
CA LEU A 275 -10.86 -0.86 -29.12
C LEU A 275 -10.57 0.64 -29.26
N PRO A 276 -11.34 1.35 -30.10
CA PRO A 276 -11.37 2.81 -30.12
C PRO A 276 -11.59 3.41 -28.72
N ASP A 277 -10.95 4.55 -28.44
CA ASP A 277 -10.99 5.21 -27.13
C ASP A 277 -12.42 5.62 -26.69
N ASP A 278 -13.33 5.85 -27.64
CA ASP A 278 -14.73 6.17 -27.40
C ASP A 278 -15.61 4.94 -27.10
N GLN A 279 -15.08 3.73 -27.27
CA GLN A 279 -15.74 2.45 -27.00
C GLN A 279 -15.29 1.79 -25.70
N VAL A 280 -14.35 2.42 -24.96
CA VAL A 280 -13.83 1.92 -23.68
C VAL A 280 -13.91 2.98 -22.60
N HIS A 281 -14.73 2.73 -21.58
CA HIS A 281 -14.82 3.62 -20.42
C HIS A 281 -14.48 2.89 -19.11
N ILE A 282 -13.30 3.14 -18.53
CA ILE A 282 -12.88 2.50 -17.28
C ILE A 282 -12.42 3.55 -16.28
N GLY A 283 -13.00 3.57 -15.08
CA GLY A 283 -12.58 4.51 -14.05
C GLY A 283 -13.43 4.50 -12.78
N PRO A 284 -13.00 5.24 -11.74
CA PRO A 284 -13.92 5.65 -10.69
C PRO A 284 -15.04 6.48 -11.30
N ALA A 285 -16.27 6.12 -10.97
CA ALA A 285 -17.47 6.80 -11.40
C ALA A 285 -17.87 7.88 -10.39
N ASP A 286 -17.89 7.53 -9.10
CA ASP A 286 -18.39 8.45 -8.07
C ASP A 286 -17.92 8.08 -6.65
N TYR A 287 -18.12 9.03 -5.73
CA TYR A 287 -17.99 8.85 -4.29
C TYR A 287 -19.37 8.76 -3.66
N VAL A 288 -19.64 7.65 -2.97
CA VAL A 288 -20.93 7.39 -2.30
C VAL A 288 -20.65 7.14 -0.82
N PRO A 289 -20.92 8.11 0.07
CA PRO A 289 -20.63 8.04 1.50
C PRO A 289 -21.23 6.82 2.22
#